data_AF-A0A164H679-F1
#
_entry.id   AF-A0A164H679-F1
#
_cell.length_a   1.000
_cell.length_b   1.000
_cell.length_c   1.000
_cell.angle_alpha   90.00
_cell.angle_beta   90.00
_cell.angle_gamma   90.00
#
_symmetry.space_group_name_H-M   'P 1'
#
loop_
_entity.id
_entity.type
_entity.pdbx_description
1 polymer ?
#
loop_
_entity_poly.entity_id
_entity_poly.type
_entity_poly.pdbx_seq_one_letter_code
_entity_poly.pdbx_strand_id
1 'polypeptide(L)'
;MDASRGLVDGLNTTGLNTALAEATCLGVTVDAAAARCRLELEVLTLPDDGEPPAERRVLLTLTGVSRVAASLRMQRWDDLEPHIFPLTVEELGEAIASFGGSALHGWEFIDVDDSGWAIWRELLSFDTIVGNYPPVHVLEFSQQEGVDPRELDVRVWFEDITVETADGRTLTAKEFIAGGVRWWKAHDACDPRTMLPDVAPPM
;
A
#
# COMPACT_ATOMS: atom_id res chain seq x y z
N MET A 1 15.15 18.40 -13.20
CA MET A 1 15.64 19.22 -12.07
C MET A 1 14.46 19.30 -11.12
N ASP A 2 14.45 18.67 -9.96
CA ASP A 2 15.52 18.61 -8.97
C ASP A 2 15.37 17.35 -8.10
N ALA A 3 16.42 16.53 -8.06
CA ALA A 3 16.48 15.24 -7.36
C ALA A 3 16.98 15.45 -5.92
N SER A 4 16.23 16.24 -5.14
CA SER A 4 16.63 16.66 -3.80
C SER A 4 15.52 16.58 -2.75
N ARG A 5 14.46 15.77 -3.00
CA ARG A 5 13.36 15.57 -2.05
C ARG A 5 13.57 14.45 -1.01
N GLY A 6 14.74 13.83 -0.96
CA GLY A 6 14.99 12.65 -0.12
C GLY A 6 15.61 12.89 1.27
N LEU A 7 15.87 14.12 1.70
CA LEU A 7 16.76 14.33 2.87
C LEU A 7 16.49 15.58 3.73
N VAL A 8 15.24 16.07 3.76
CA VAL A 8 14.82 17.10 4.72
C VAL A 8 13.70 16.49 5.57
N ASP A 9 14.08 15.92 6.73
CA ASP A 9 13.22 15.23 7.70
C ASP A 9 12.32 14.10 7.15
N GLY A 10 12.67 13.59 5.97
CA GLY A 10 11.82 12.77 5.13
C GLY A 10 11.75 11.31 5.56
N LEU A 11 10.53 10.78 5.51
CA LEU A 11 10.23 9.36 5.58
C LEU A 11 11.15 8.56 4.65
N ASN A 12 11.69 7.42 5.12
CA ASN A 12 12.54 6.55 4.29
C ASN A 12 11.69 5.79 3.26
N THR A 13 11.33 6.48 2.18
CA THR A 13 10.44 6.00 1.10
C THR A 13 10.96 4.73 0.46
N THR A 14 12.25 4.68 0.11
CA THR A 14 12.88 3.48 -0.46
C THR A 14 12.74 2.28 0.48
N GLY A 15 13.03 2.46 1.76
CA GLY A 15 12.91 1.38 2.73
C GLY A 15 11.46 0.92 2.94
N LEU A 16 10.50 1.86 2.96
CA LEU A 16 9.08 1.52 3.05
C LEU A 16 8.59 0.78 1.82
N ASN A 17 8.98 1.22 0.61
CA ASN A 17 8.66 0.53 -0.63
C ASN A 17 9.20 -0.91 -0.61
N THR A 18 10.44 -1.12 -0.12
CA THR A 18 10.98 -2.48 0.09
C THR A 18 10.15 -3.31 1.09
N ALA A 19 9.68 -2.70 2.18
CA ALA A 19 8.90 -3.41 3.19
C ALA A 19 7.45 -3.70 2.77
N LEU A 20 6.92 -2.93 1.82
CA LEU A 20 5.59 -3.09 1.25
C LEU A 20 5.58 -3.94 -0.04
N ALA A 21 6.75 -4.23 -0.61
CA ALA A 21 6.85 -5.08 -1.80
C ALA A 21 6.24 -6.46 -1.54
N GLU A 22 5.36 -6.89 -2.44
CA GLU A 22 4.55 -8.11 -2.32
C GLU A 22 3.65 -8.17 -1.07
N ALA A 23 3.39 -7.03 -0.42
CA ALA A 23 2.41 -7.00 0.66
C ALA A 23 1.00 -7.22 0.10
N THR A 24 0.16 -7.91 0.86
CA THR A 24 -1.25 -8.12 0.54
C THR A 24 -2.11 -7.15 1.32
N CYS A 25 -3.03 -6.44 0.65
CA CYS A 25 -4.01 -5.59 1.32
C CYS A 25 -5.29 -6.36 1.62
N LEU A 26 -5.54 -6.58 2.91
CA LEU A 26 -6.68 -7.34 3.42
C LEU A 26 -7.89 -6.45 3.69
N GLY A 27 -7.66 -5.17 3.96
CA GLY A 27 -8.73 -4.21 4.23
C GLY A 27 -8.22 -2.81 4.47
N VAL A 28 -9.13 -1.84 4.40
CA VAL A 28 -8.88 -0.45 4.75
C VAL A 28 -10.02 0.13 5.56
N THR A 29 -9.70 1.05 6.47
CA THR A 29 -10.67 1.87 7.18
C THR A 29 -10.24 3.32 7.17
N VAL A 30 -11.13 4.20 6.74
CA VAL A 30 -10.94 5.66 6.79
C VAL A 30 -11.78 6.22 7.93
N ASP A 31 -11.11 6.80 8.93
CA ASP A 31 -11.74 7.56 10.00
C ASP A 31 -11.53 9.05 9.72
N ALA A 32 -12.56 9.66 9.11
CA ALA A 32 -12.49 11.06 8.75
C ALA A 32 -12.47 12.00 9.96
N ALA A 33 -13.11 11.61 11.07
CA ALA A 33 -13.13 12.42 12.28
C ALA A 33 -11.76 12.48 12.95
N ALA A 34 -10.99 11.38 12.89
CA ALA A 34 -9.63 11.33 13.40
C ALA A 34 -8.56 11.71 12.36
N ALA A 35 -8.94 11.96 11.09
CA ALA A 35 -8.04 12.13 9.95
C ALA A 35 -7.03 10.97 9.85
N ARG A 36 -7.56 9.73 9.86
CA ARG A 36 -6.76 8.50 9.83
C ARG A 36 -7.21 7.57 8.73
N CYS A 37 -6.25 6.89 8.12
CA CYS A 37 -6.48 5.75 7.23
C CYS A 37 -5.68 4.58 7.77
N ARG A 38 -6.32 3.42 7.93
CA ARG A 38 -5.67 2.19 8.41
C ARG A 38 -5.77 1.13 7.35
N LEU A 39 -4.64 0.58 6.94
CA LEU A 39 -4.58 -0.58 6.06
C LEU A 39 -4.23 -1.80 6.90
N GLU A 40 -5.01 -2.87 6.74
CA GLU A 40 -4.64 -4.20 7.24
C GLU A 40 -3.85 -4.89 6.14
N LEU A 41 -2.58 -5.17 6.41
CA LEU A 41 -1.66 -5.73 5.44
C LEU A 41 -1.08 -7.05 5.95
N GLU A 42 -0.90 -8.01 5.06
CA GLU A 42 0.04 -9.11 5.28
C GLU A 42 1.36 -8.77 4.60
N VAL A 43 2.48 -8.83 5.33
CA VAL A 43 3.78 -8.34 4.83
C VAL A 43 4.87 -9.42 4.90
N LEU A 44 5.87 -9.30 4.03
CA LEU A 44 7.07 -10.12 4.08
C LEU A 44 8.08 -9.52 5.07
N THR A 45 8.38 -10.23 6.14
CA THR A 45 9.28 -9.75 7.20
C THR A 45 10.03 -10.89 7.87
N LEU A 46 11.29 -10.64 8.26
CA LEU A 46 12.08 -11.53 9.10
C LEU A 46 12.56 -10.80 10.36
N PRO A 47 12.59 -11.45 11.53
CA PRO A 47 13.27 -10.92 12.70
C PRO A 47 14.80 -10.92 12.49
N ASP A 48 15.54 -10.24 13.35
CA ASP A 48 17.01 -10.29 13.34
C ASP A 48 17.51 -11.71 13.64
N ASP A 49 16.90 -12.38 14.61
CA ASP A 49 17.21 -13.75 15.02
C ASP A 49 15.91 -14.56 15.19
N GLY A 50 15.99 -15.86 14.90
CA GLY A 50 14.89 -16.81 15.12
C GLY A 50 14.07 -17.17 13.89
N GLU A 51 12.93 -17.81 14.14
CA GLU A 51 11.98 -18.22 13.11
C GLU A 51 11.16 -17.02 12.62
N PRO A 52 10.69 -17.04 11.35
CA PRO A 52 9.74 -16.05 10.86
C PRO A 52 8.50 -15.98 11.76
N PRO A 53 7.88 -14.81 11.91
CA PRO A 53 6.68 -14.71 12.72
C PRO A 53 5.56 -15.59 12.13
N ALA A 54 4.83 -16.28 13.00
CA ALA A 54 3.71 -17.14 12.61
C ALA A 54 2.56 -16.35 12.01
N GLU A 55 2.41 -15.08 12.42
CA GLU A 55 1.46 -14.12 11.89
C GLU A 55 2.21 -12.93 11.31
N ARG A 56 1.89 -12.57 10.07
CA ARG A 56 2.56 -11.51 9.29
C ARG A 56 1.68 -10.29 9.09
N ARG A 57 0.47 -10.32 9.64
CA ARG A 57 -0.43 -9.17 9.62
C ARG A 57 0.10 -8.01 10.43
N VAL A 58 -0.02 -6.83 9.83
CA VAL A 58 0.26 -5.54 10.42
C VAL A 58 -0.87 -4.56 10.11
N LEU A 59 -1.07 -3.60 10.99
CA LEU A 59 -1.90 -2.43 10.76
C LEU A 59 -1.00 -1.24 10.43
N LEU A 60 -1.03 -0.80 9.17
CA LEU A 60 -0.38 0.42 8.71
C LEU A 60 -1.34 1.59 8.93
N THR A 61 -1.04 2.45 9.90
CA THR A 61 -1.86 3.62 10.21
C THR A 61 -1.22 4.88 9.65
N LEU A 62 -1.92 5.52 8.71
CA LEU A 62 -1.64 6.85 8.21
C LEU A 62 -2.40 7.88 9.05
N THR A 63 -1.71 8.94 9.47
CA THR A 63 -2.28 10.03 10.27
C THR A 63 -2.11 11.37 9.56
N GLY A 64 -2.93 12.37 9.92
CA GLY A 64 -2.97 13.64 9.21
C GLY A 64 -3.51 13.48 7.78
N VAL A 65 -4.43 12.52 7.57
CA VAL A 65 -4.99 12.25 6.25
C VAL A 65 -5.82 13.44 5.80
N SER A 66 -5.40 14.05 4.68
CA SER A 66 -6.06 15.23 4.12
C SER A 66 -7.01 14.87 2.98
N ARG A 67 -6.70 13.81 2.22
CA ARG A 67 -7.46 13.41 1.04
C ARG A 67 -7.33 11.92 0.77
N VAL A 68 -8.40 11.32 0.26
CA VAL A 68 -8.43 9.95 -0.26
C VAL A 68 -9.13 9.97 -1.61
N ALA A 69 -8.50 9.38 -2.61
CA ALA A 69 -9.08 9.20 -3.94
C ALA A 69 -8.99 7.73 -4.34
N ALA A 70 -9.99 7.25 -5.07
CA ALA A 70 -9.96 5.91 -5.63
C ALA A 70 -10.61 5.84 -7.01
N SER A 71 -10.11 4.93 -7.84
CA SER A 71 -10.69 4.56 -9.13
C SER A 71 -10.90 3.06 -9.14
N LEU A 72 -12.17 2.63 -9.09
CA LEU A 72 -12.58 1.26 -9.32
C LEU A 72 -13.10 1.13 -10.75
N ARG A 73 -12.43 0.33 -11.57
CA ARG A 73 -12.75 0.19 -12.99
C ARG A 73 -12.57 -1.22 -13.51
N MET A 74 -13.11 -1.48 -14.69
CA MET A 74 -12.85 -2.67 -15.49
C MET A 74 -12.84 -2.27 -16.96
N GLN A 75 -11.92 -2.82 -17.74
CA GLN A 75 -11.86 -2.62 -19.17
C GLN A 75 -11.59 -3.95 -19.86
N ARG A 76 -12.55 -4.42 -20.67
CA ARG A 76 -12.36 -5.60 -21.51
C ARG A 76 -11.59 -5.22 -22.77
N TRP A 77 -11.02 -6.22 -23.41
CA TRP A 77 -10.26 -6.04 -24.66
C TRP A 77 -11.06 -5.39 -25.79
N ASP A 78 -12.39 -5.49 -25.80
CA ASP A 78 -13.29 -4.91 -26.80
C ASP A 78 -13.98 -3.60 -26.35
N ASP A 79 -13.71 -3.13 -25.14
CA ASP A 79 -14.27 -1.88 -24.61
C ASP A 79 -13.48 -0.67 -25.15
N LEU A 80 -14.21 0.32 -25.71
CA LEU A 80 -13.62 1.56 -26.19
C LEU A 80 -13.15 2.47 -25.03
N GLU A 81 -13.88 2.43 -23.91
CA GLU A 81 -13.61 3.22 -22.70
C GLU A 81 -13.77 2.32 -21.46
N PRO A 82 -13.00 2.55 -20.39
CA PRO A 82 -13.13 1.78 -19.16
C PRO A 82 -14.49 2.01 -18.49
N HIS A 83 -15.07 0.95 -17.94
CA HIS A 83 -16.25 1.06 -17.09
C HIS A 83 -15.83 1.43 -15.66
N ILE A 84 -16.23 2.62 -15.21
CA ILE A 84 -15.96 3.12 -13.86
C ILE A 84 -17.14 2.72 -12.96
N PHE A 85 -16.84 2.02 -11.87
CA PHE A 85 -17.84 1.66 -10.88
C PHE A 85 -18.01 2.77 -9.84
N PRO A 86 -19.25 3.06 -9.40
CA PRO A 86 -19.46 3.97 -8.29
C PRO A 86 -18.85 3.39 -7.02
N LEU A 87 -18.24 4.26 -6.22
CA LEU A 87 -17.66 3.91 -4.94
C LEU A 87 -17.67 5.15 -4.04
N THR A 88 -17.91 4.96 -2.75
CA THR A 88 -17.73 5.99 -1.72
C THR A 88 -16.53 5.65 -0.83
N VAL A 89 -16.05 6.62 -0.05
CA VAL A 89 -14.94 6.39 0.88
C VAL A 89 -15.31 5.37 1.95
N GLU A 90 -16.58 5.31 2.35
CA GLU A 90 -17.12 4.34 3.31
C GLU A 90 -17.13 2.90 2.75
N GLU A 91 -17.37 2.76 1.44
CA GLU A 91 -17.41 1.46 0.75
C GLU A 91 -16.01 0.95 0.36
N LEU A 92 -14.96 1.78 0.48
CA LEU A 92 -13.60 1.43 0.06
C LEU A 92 -13.08 0.15 0.74
N GLY A 93 -13.40 -0.06 2.02
CA GLY A 93 -13.02 -1.28 2.76
C GLY A 93 -13.63 -2.54 2.15
N GLU A 94 -14.91 -2.50 1.80
CA GLU A 94 -15.60 -3.61 1.14
C GLU A 94 -15.08 -3.84 -0.28
N ALA A 95 -14.75 -2.77 -1.00
CA ALA A 95 -14.14 -2.85 -2.32
C ALA A 95 -12.79 -3.58 -2.28
N ILE A 96 -11.87 -3.20 -1.37
CA ILE A 96 -10.58 -3.89 -1.18
C ILE A 96 -10.78 -5.36 -0.82
N ALA A 97 -11.67 -5.65 0.15
CA ALA A 97 -11.93 -7.03 0.56
C ALA A 97 -12.47 -7.89 -0.60
N SER A 98 -13.18 -7.29 -1.56
CA SER A 98 -13.69 -7.99 -2.73
C SER A 98 -12.62 -8.48 -3.71
N PHE A 99 -11.37 -8.02 -3.59
CA PHE A 99 -10.21 -8.55 -4.35
C PHE A 99 -9.58 -9.78 -3.68
N GLY A 100 -10.15 -10.27 -2.57
CA GLY A 100 -9.76 -11.55 -1.97
C GLY A 100 -8.37 -11.56 -1.33
N GLY A 101 -7.83 -10.40 -0.95
CA GLY A 101 -6.47 -10.29 -0.47
C GLY A 101 -5.45 -10.44 -1.60
N SER A 102 -5.66 -9.72 -2.70
CA SER A 102 -4.63 -9.59 -3.74
C SER A 102 -3.45 -8.76 -3.23
N ALA A 103 -2.27 -9.07 -3.76
CA ALA A 103 -1.06 -8.31 -3.53
C ALA A 103 -1.25 -6.85 -4.00
N LEU A 104 -0.55 -5.93 -3.33
CA LEU A 104 -0.38 -4.57 -3.79
C LEU A 104 0.40 -4.60 -5.10
N HIS A 105 -0.22 -4.11 -6.17
CA HIS A 105 0.45 -3.92 -7.44
C HIS A 105 1.16 -2.56 -7.46
N GLY A 106 2.43 -2.58 -7.83
CA GLY A 106 3.28 -1.40 -7.87
C GLY A 106 4.74 -1.75 -7.61
N TRP A 107 5.63 -0.84 -7.99
CA TRP A 107 7.07 -0.92 -7.67
C TRP A 107 7.45 0.03 -6.54
N GLU A 108 6.73 1.14 -6.45
CA GLU A 108 6.88 2.18 -5.44
C GLU A 108 5.47 2.55 -4.98
N PHE A 109 5.32 2.82 -3.69
CA PHE A 109 4.02 3.10 -3.06
C PHE A 109 4.02 4.46 -2.38
N ILE A 110 5.13 4.83 -1.73
CA ILE A 110 5.26 6.08 -1.00
C ILE A 110 5.92 7.16 -1.86
N ASP A 111 5.30 8.34 -1.90
CA ASP A 111 5.76 9.54 -2.62
C ASP A 111 6.10 9.28 -4.09
N VAL A 112 5.31 8.42 -4.73
CA VAL A 112 5.36 8.20 -6.18
C VAL A 112 5.09 9.50 -6.91
N ASP A 113 5.67 9.63 -8.10
CA ASP A 113 5.40 10.78 -8.94
C ASP A 113 3.92 10.83 -9.40
N ASP A 114 3.54 11.94 -10.04
CA ASP A 114 2.16 12.13 -10.48
C ASP A 114 1.86 11.42 -11.82
N SER A 115 2.75 10.57 -12.35
CA SER A 115 2.52 9.92 -13.65
C SER A 115 1.32 8.97 -13.61
N GLY A 116 1.23 8.11 -12.60
CA GLY A 116 0.08 7.22 -12.37
C GLY A 116 -1.20 8.03 -12.15
N TRP A 117 -1.17 8.93 -11.17
CA TRP A 117 -2.28 9.83 -10.88
C TRP A 117 -2.78 10.62 -12.10
N ALA A 118 -1.89 11.15 -12.94
CA ALA A 118 -2.28 11.89 -14.14
C ALA A 118 -3.10 11.05 -15.13
N ILE A 119 -2.93 9.74 -15.13
CA ILE A 119 -3.68 8.80 -15.98
C ILE A 119 -5.08 8.57 -15.41
N TRP A 120 -5.20 8.20 -14.13
CA TRP A 120 -6.48 7.72 -13.58
C TRP A 120 -7.30 8.79 -12.84
N ARG A 121 -6.77 10.00 -12.60
CA ARG A 121 -7.53 11.12 -12.00
C ARG A 121 -8.77 11.55 -12.79
N GLU A 122 -8.84 11.22 -14.06
CA GLU A 122 -10.02 11.51 -14.89
C GLU A 122 -11.03 10.33 -14.88
N LEU A 123 -10.69 9.23 -14.21
CA LEU A 123 -11.46 7.98 -14.12
C LEU A 123 -11.88 7.65 -12.67
N LEU A 124 -12.09 8.68 -11.86
CA LEU A 124 -12.33 8.54 -10.42
C LEU A 124 -13.71 7.95 -10.11
N SER A 125 -13.73 7.02 -9.17
CA SER A 125 -14.97 6.63 -8.48
C SER A 125 -15.30 7.65 -7.40
N PHE A 126 -14.31 8.11 -6.64
CA PHE A 126 -14.44 9.23 -5.72
C PHE A 126 -13.11 9.97 -5.48
N ASP A 127 -13.24 11.19 -4.95
CA ASP A 127 -12.16 12.03 -4.47
C ASP A 127 -12.65 12.85 -3.28
N THR A 128 -12.28 12.41 -2.08
CA THR A 128 -12.82 12.92 -0.82
C THR A 128 -11.74 13.66 -0.04
N ILE A 129 -12.03 14.92 0.29
CA ILE A 129 -11.25 15.69 1.27
C ILE A 129 -11.66 15.22 2.66
N VAL A 130 -10.69 14.71 3.41
CA VAL A 130 -10.87 14.16 4.77
C VAL A 130 -10.58 15.23 5.83
N GLY A 131 -9.53 16.03 5.62
CA GLY A 131 -9.07 17.01 6.60
C GLY A 131 -8.26 18.13 5.96
N ASN A 132 -8.09 19.22 6.69
CA ASN A 132 -7.31 20.38 6.24
C ASN A 132 -5.88 20.34 6.78
N TYR A 133 -5.18 19.26 6.48
CA TYR A 133 -3.75 19.08 6.80
C TYR A 133 -2.92 19.29 5.53
N PRO A 134 -1.72 19.88 5.62
CA PRO A 134 -0.83 19.94 4.47
C PRO A 134 -0.47 18.49 4.05
N PRO A 135 -0.70 18.10 2.78
CA PRO A 135 -0.32 16.77 2.32
C PRO A 135 1.21 16.71 2.20
N VAL A 136 1.86 16.07 3.18
CA VAL A 136 3.33 15.94 3.22
C VAL A 136 3.76 14.74 2.38
N HIS A 137 3.02 13.64 2.49
CA HIS A 137 3.31 12.37 1.83
C HIS A 137 2.10 11.82 1.07
N VAL A 138 2.38 10.92 0.14
CA VAL A 138 1.38 10.16 -0.62
C VAL A 138 1.64 8.67 -0.48
N LEU A 139 0.58 7.89 -0.28
CA LEU A 139 0.57 6.45 -0.51
C LEU A 139 -0.31 6.20 -1.74
N GLU A 140 0.23 5.56 -2.76
CA GLU A 140 -0.50 5.07 -3.92
C GLU A 140 -0.29 3.56 -4.05
N PHE A 141 -1.37 2.82 -4.31
CA PHE A 141 -1.30 1.39 -4.60
C PHE A 141 -2.49 0.97 -5.47
N SER A 142 -2.35 -0.18 -6.12
CA SER A 142 -3.45 -0.79 -6.86
C SER A 142 -3.67 -2.26 -6.52
N GLN A 143 -4.89 -2.73 -6.78
CA GLN A 143 -5.30 -4.13 -6.70
C GLN A 143 -5.93 -4.54 -8.03
N GLN A 144 -5.55 -5.70 -8.56
CA GLN A 144 -6.09 -6.23 -9.81
C GLN A 144 -6.56 -7.68 -9.63
N GLU A 145 -7.59 -8.08 -10.37
CA GLU A 145 -8.14 -9.44 -10.34
C GLU A 145 -8.66 -9.88 -11.72
N GLY A 146 -8.17 -11.01 -12.24
CA GLY A 146 -8.71 -11.69 -13.41
C GLY A 146 -8.02 -11.39 -14.76
N VAL A 147 -8.58 -11.94 -15.85
CA VAL A 147 -8.02 -11.86 -17.23
C VAL A 147 -8.43 -10.58 -17.97
N ASP A 148 -9.63 -10.05 -17.67
CA ASP A 148 -10.07 -8.70 -18.04
C ASP A 148 -10.17 -7.92 -16.72
N PRO A 149 -9.03 -7.47 -16.17
CA PRO A 149 -8.94 -7.26 -14.74
C PRO A 149 -9.86 -6.13 -14.31
N ARG A 150 -10.64 -6.41 -13.27
CA ARG A 150 -11.14 -5.33 -12.42
C ARG A 150 -9.93 -4.76 -11.70
N GLU A 151 -9.83 -3.44 -11.66
CA GLU A 151 -8.70 -2.71 -11.10
C GLU A 151 -9.21 -1.66 -10.11
N LEU A 152 -8.53 -1.57 -8.98
CA LEU A 152 -8.74 -0.56 -7.96
C LEU A 152 -7.43 0.18 -7.73
N ASP A 153 -7.36 1.47 -8.08
CA ASP A 153 -6.30 2.37 -7.63
C ASP A 153 -6.77 3.16 -6.42
N VAL A 154 -5.88 3.34 -5.44
CA VAL A 154 -6.12 4.14 -4.25
C VAL A 154 -4.94 5.07 -4.03
N ARG A 155 -5.23 6.35 -3.77
CA ARG A 155 -4.24 7.36 -3.37
C ARG A 155 -4.68 8.04 -2.09
N VAL A 156 -3.79 8.07 -1.10
CA VAL A 156 -3.99 8.68 0.21
C VAL A 156 -2.92 9.73 0.44
N TRP A 157 -3.34 10.95 0.78
CA TRP A 157 -2.44 12.02 1.18
C TRP A 157 -2.41 12.13 2.70
N PHE A 158 -1.23 12.10 3.31
CA PHE A 158 -1.06 11.99 4.76
C PHE A 158 0.17 12.75 5.28
N GLU A 159 0.33 12.79 6.61
CA GLU A 159 1.44 13.45 7.30
C GLU A 159 2.44 12.44 7.87
N ASP A 160 1.96 11.40 8.56
CA ASP A 160 2.84 10.42 9.23
C ASP A 160 2.29 8.99 9.18
N ILE A 161 3.18 8.01 9.38
CA ILE A 161 2.92 6.58 9.29
C ILE A 161 3.40 5.84 10.54
N THR A 162 2.56 4.95 11.04
CA THR A 162 2.87 4.03 12.13
C THR A 162 2.46 2.62 11.76
N VAL A 163 3.14 1.62 12.32
CA VAL A 163 2.86 0.21 12.05
C VAL A 163 2.62 -0.49 13.37
N GLU A 164 1.59 -1.32 13.46
CA GLU A 164 1.31 -2.18 14.61
C GLU A 164 1.27 -3.63 14.15
N THR A 165 1.93 -4.54 14.87
CA THR A 165 1.87 -5.98 14.58
C THR A 165 0.58 -6.59 15.13
N ALA A 166 0.20 -7.77 14.65
CA ALA A 166 -1.03 -8.46 15.09
C ALA A 166 -1.12 -8.72 16.61
N ASP A 167 -0.01 -8.75 17.33
CA ASP A 167 0.05 -8.86 18.79
C ASP A 167 -0.07 -7.51 19.54
N GLY A 168 -0.31 -6.41 18.81
CA GLY A 168 -0.51 -5.06 19.34
C GLY A 168 0.78 -4.28 19.60
N ARG A 169 1.94 -4.78 19.16
CA ARG A 169 3.21 -4.06 19.32
C ARG A 169 3.39 -3.02 18.22
N THR A 170 3.56 -1.76 18.61
CA THR A 170 3.92 -0.69 17.68
C THR A 170 5.37 -0.84 17.20
N LEU A 171 5.58 -0.78 15.90
CA LEU A 171 6.88 -0.69 15.25
C LEU A 171 7.16 0.75 14.85
N THR A 172 8.40 1.18 15.02
CA THR A 172 8.91 2.34 14.31
C THR A 172 9.03 2.03 12.81
N ALA A 173 8.96 3.06 11.95
CA ALA A 173 9.21 2.88 10.52
C ALA A 173 10.57 2.19 10.26
N LYS A 174 11.60 2.53 11.06
CA LYS A 174 12.92 1.90 10.97
C LYS A 174 12.89 0.39 11.22
N GLU A 175 12.15 -0.07 12.22
CA GLU A 175 12.04 -1.50 12.55
C GLU A 175 11.24 -2.26 11.47
N PHE A 176 10.15 -1.66 11.00
CA PHE A 176 9.35 -2.22 9.91
C PHE A 176 10.19 -2.40 8.64
N ILE A 177 10.91 -1.35 8.25
CA ILE A 177 11.83 -1.37 7.10
C ILE A 177 12.92 -2.42 7.26
N ALA A 178 13.55 -2.50 8.44
CA ALA A 178 14.61 -3.47 8.68
C ALA A 178 14.10 -4.92 8.51
N GLY A 179 12.86 -5.20 8.93
CA GLY A 179 12.22 -6.51 8.76
C GLY A 179 12.06 -6.91 7.29
N GLY A 180 11.52 -6.01 6.47
CA GLY A 180 11.38 -6.25 5.02
C GLY A 180 12.71 -6.38 4.31
N VAL A 181 13.68 -5.51 4.60
CA VAL A 181 15.03 -5.57 4.01
C VAL A 181 15.73 -6.89 4.34
N ARG A 182 15.61 -7.38 5.58
CA ARG A 182 16.15 -8.69 5.96
C ARG A 182 15.48 -9.82 5.20
N TRP A 183 14.16 -9.75 5.01
CA TRP A 183 13.42 -10.75 4.25
C TRP A 183 13.93 -10.84 2.82
N TRP A 184 13.99 -9.71 2.10
CA TRP A 184 14.45 -9.70 0.70
C TRP A 184 15.91 -10.13 0.55
N LYS A 185 16.79 -9.70 1.46
CA LYS A 185 18.19 -10.14 1.46
C LYS A 185 18.32 -11.66 1.68
N ALA A 186 17.50 -12.24 2.55
CA ALA A 186 17.49 -13.68 2.80
C ALA A 186 16.91 -14.45 1.61
N HIS A 187 15.87 -13.89 0.99
CA HIS A 187 15.28 -14.41 -0.24
C HIS A 187 16.28 -14.49 -1.39
N ASP A 188 17.01 -13.41 -1.66
CA ASP A 188 18.06 -13.36 -2.68
C ASP A 188 19.22 -14.34 -2.40
N ALA A 189 19.40 -14.72 -1.13
CA ALA A 189 20.38 -15.72 -0.69
C ALA A 189 19.82 -17.16 -0.66
N CYS A 190 18.60 -17.37 -1.16
CA CYS A 190 17.88 -18.65 -1.15
C CYS A 190 17.68 -19.24 0.26
N ASP A 191 17.46 -18.39 1.28
CA ASP A 191 17.15 -18.85 2.64
C ASP A 191 15.84 -19.67 2.64
N PRO A 192 15.82 -20.90 3.19
CA PRO A 192 14.60 -21.71 3.23
C PRO A 192 13.42 -21.03 3.91
N ARG A 193 13.66 -20.08 4.82
CA ARG A 193 12.62 -19.33 5.55
C ARG A 193 11.81 -18.39 4.67
N THR A 194 12.30 -18.07 3.47
CA THR A 194 11.67 -17.13 2.53
C THR A 194 11.09 -17.81 1.29
N MET A 195 11.14 -19.14 1.19
CA MET A 195 10.62 -19.90 0.06
C MET A 195 9.10 -20.08 0.17
N LEU A 196 8.35 -19.03 -0.15
CA LEU A 196 6.88 -19.02 -0.15
C LEU A 196 6.35 -19.33 -1.57
N PRO A 197 5.21 -20.04 -1.69
CA PRO A 197 4.68 -20.45 -3.01
C PRO A 197 4.27 -19.28 -3.90
N ASP A 198 3.83 -18.17 -3.30
CA ASP A 198 3.26 -17.02 -4.00
C ASP A 198 4.24 -15.85 -4.15
N VAL A 199 5.52 -16.05 -3.80
CA VAL A 199 6.58 -15.06 -4.03
C VAL A 199 7.48 -15.53 -5.16
N ALA A 200 7.79 -14.64 -6.09
CA ALA A 200 8.66 -14.96 -7.22
C ALA A 200 10.02 -15.48 -6.72
N PRO A 201 10.58 -16.54 -7.33
CA PRO A 201 11.86 -17.09 -6.89
C PRO A 201 13.00 -16.07 -7.06
N PRO A 202 14.07 -16.18 -6.28
CA PRO A 202 15.23 -15.31 -6.43
C PRO A 202 15.85 -15.47 -7.83
N MET A 203 16.26 -14.34 -8.42
CA MET A 203 16.88 -14.29 -9.76
C MET A 203 18.34 -14.74 -9.76
#